data_AF-A0A453JCJ4-F1
#
_entry.id   AF-A0A453JCJ4-F1
#
_cell.length_a   1.000
_cell.length_b   1.000
_cell.length_c   1.000
_cell.angle_alpha   90.00
_cell.angle_beta   90.00
_cell.angle_gamma   90.00
#
_symmetry.space_group_name_H-M   'P 1'
#
loop_
_entity.id
_entity.type
_entity.pdbx_description
1 polymer ?
#
loop_
_entity_poly.entity_id
_entity_poly.type
_entity_poly.pdbx_seq_one_letter_code
_entity_poly.pdbx_strand_id
1 'polypeptide(L)'
;LVPARDFWTLRYTTIVEDGSLVVCERSLSGSGGGPSAASAQQFVRAEMLPSGYLVRPCDGGGSIVHIVDHLEFEAWNIPEVLRPLYESSRVVAQKMTTAALRHIRQIAQETSGEVVYALGRQPAVLRTFSQRLSRGFNDAISGFNDDGWSIMAGDGIEDVVVACNSTKKIRNVSNGVNAFEALGGTICAKASMLLQSVPPAILVRFLREHRSEWADYSMDAYLASAVKTSTCSFPGLRPMRFSGSQIIMPLAHTVENEEILEVVRLEGQPLSHDEVLLSRDIDMLQLCTGIDEKSVGSSFQLVFAPIDDFPDDAPLVSSGFRVIPLDMKTDVVSSGRTLDLASSLEVGSTAAQASGASPDDCNVRSVLTIAFQFPYELHLQDSVAAMARQYVRSIVSAVQRVSIAISPSQSGLNAGQRILSGLPEAATLARWICQSYHYHLGVELLTQSDVAGEALLKMLWHYQDAILCCSFK
;
A
#
# COMPACT_ATOMS: atom_id res chain seq x y z
N LEU A 1 17.46 -11.87 4.96
CA LEU A 1 16.90 -10.54 4.59
C LEU A 1 18.03 -9.65 4.11
N VAL A 2 17.76 -8.76 3.16
CA VAL A 2 18.74 -7.77 2.71
C VAL A 2 18.92 -6.72 3.82
N PRO A 3 20.15 -6.37 4.24
CA PRO A 3 20.35 -5.36 5.27
C PRO A 3 19.86 -3.99 4.81
N ALA A 4 19.31 -3.21 5.75
CA ALA A 4 18.87 -1.85 5.47
C ALA A 4 20.09 -0.96 5.14
N ARG A 5 19.84 0.12 4.39
CA ARG A 5 20.85 1.15 4.15
C ARG A 5 20.52 2.41 4.90
N ASP A 6 21.57 3.05 5.40
CA ASP A 6 21.49 4.38 5.97
C ASP A 6 22.31 5.37 5.15
N PHE A 7 21.95 6.65 5.28
CA PHE A 7 22.65 7.77 4.66
C PHE A 7 23.06 8.74 5.75
N TRP A 8 24.30 9.20 5.67
CA TRP A 8 24.79 10.29 6.51
C TRP A 8 25.13 11.46 5.63
N THR A 9 24.30 12.49 5.72
CA THR A 9 24.35 13.60 4.79
C THR A 9 24.64 14.91 5.49
N LEU A 10 25.33 15.79 4.78
CA LEU A 10 25.40 17.21 5.08
C LEU A 10 24.34 17.90 4.23
N ARG A 11 23.42 18.61 4.89
CA ARG A 11 22.42 19.45 4.23
C ARG A 11 22.79 20.91 4.40
N TYR A 12 22.93 21.61 3.29
CA TYR A 12 23.08 23.06 3.24
C TYR A 12 21.80 23.67 2.66
N THR A 13 21.18 24.58 3.43
CA THR A 13 19.96 25.29 3.03
C THR A 13 20.25 26.78 2.99
N THR A 14 19.92 27.43 1.88
CA THR A 14 20.07 28.87 1.72
C THR A 14 18.95 29.46 0.89
N ILE A 15 18.69 30.75 1.08
CA ILE A 15 17.81 31.55 0.23
C ILE A 15 18.71 32.46 -0.60
N VAL A 16 18.58 32.36 -1.92
CA VAL A 16 19.37 33.15 -2.88
C VAL A 16 18.72 34.53 -3.06
N GLU A 17 19.45 35.50 -3.59
CA GLU A 17 19.02 36.89 -3.75
C GLU A 17 17.71 37.06 -4.55
N ASP A 18 17.42 36.13 -5.46
CA ASP A 18 16.19 36.07 -6.25
C ASP A 18 14.98 35.52 -5.47
N GLY A 19 15.15 35.21 -4.18
CA GLY A 19 14.13 34.60 -3.32
C GLY A 19 13.99 33.09 -3.50
N SER A 20 14.82 32.46 -4.32
CA SER A 20 14.81 31.01 -4.51
C SER A 20 15.37 30.28 -3.29
N LEU A 21 14.70 29.22 -2.84
CA LEU A 21 15.21 28.32 -1.81
C LEU A 21 16.03 27.22 -2.46
N VAL A 22 17.30 27.12 -2.07
CA VAL A 22 18.22 26.09 -2.51
C VAL A 22 18.57 25.19 -1.32
N VAL A 23 18.37 23.90 -1.50
CA VAL A 23 18.85 22.87 -0.57
C VAL A 23 19.77 21.94 -1.33
N CYS A 24 21.01 21.87 -0.86
CA CYS A 24 22.02 20.94 -1.36
C CYS A 24 22.28 19.88 -0.29
N GLU A 25 22.30 18.62 -0.70
CA GLU A 25 22.55 17.48 0.17
C GLU A 25 23.58 16.55 -0.45
N ARG A 26 24.50 16.06 0.38
CA ARG A 26 25.53 15.09 -0.04
C ARG A 26 25.97 14.25 1.15
N SER A 27 26.34 13.00 0.90
CA SER A 27 26.97 12.16 1.91
C SER A 27 28.32 12.69 2.37
N LEU A 28 28.57 12.58 3.67
CA LEU A 28 29.88 12.86 4.27
C LEU A 28 30.82 11.67 4.00
N SER A 29 31.88 11.92 3.23
CA SER A 29 32.97 10.95 3.04
C SER A 29 33.98 11.07 4.19
N GLY A 30 34.00 10.06 5.08
CA GLY A 30 34.97 9.76 6.15
C GLY A 30 35.94 10.84 6.66
N SER A 31 35.73 11.31 7.90
CA SER A 31 36.77 11.62 8.93
C SER A 31 36.17 12.15 10.26
N GLY A 32 34.85 12.31 10.37
CA GLY A 32 34.17 12.61 11.64
C GLY A 32 33.91 11.35 12.45
N GLY A 33 33.65 11.50 13.76
CA GLY A 33 33.22 10.40 14.62
C GLY A 33 32.08 9.63 13.94
N GLY A 34 32.40 8.43 13.48
CA GLY A 34 31.48 7.58 12.73
C GLY A 34 30.27 7.17 13.57
N PRO A 35 29.39 6.30 13.04
CA PRO A 35 28.23 5.85 13.79
C PRO A 35 28.68 5.23 15.11
N SER A 36 27.78 5.22 16.09
CA SER A 36 27.95 4.31 17.21
C SER A 36 28.25 2.91 16.66
N ALA A 37 29.16 2.17 17.31
CA ALA A 37 29.54 0.85 16.83
C ALA A 37 28.33 -0.09 16.63
N ALA A 38 27.23 0.15 17.37
CA ALA A 38 25.95 -0.56 17.23
C ALA A 38 25.25 -0.28 15.89
N SER A 39 25.08 1.00 15.52
CA SER A 39 24.44 1.38 14.25
C SER A 39 25.27 0.95 13.03
N ALA A 40 26.60 0.91 13.16
CA ALA A 40 27.50 0.43 12.09
C ALA A 40 27.34 -1.07 11.78
N GLN A 41 26.83 -1.88 12.72
CA GLN A 41 26.62 -3.32 12.51
C GLN A 41 25.26 -3.64 11.86
N GLN A 42 24.29 -2.73 11.93
CA GLN A 42 22.92 -2.97 11.49
C GLN A 42 22.63 -2.50 10.05
N PHE A 43 23.36 -1.49 9.58
CA PHE A 43 23.13 -0.85 8.29
C PHE A 43 24.34 -0.97 7.35
N VAL A 44 24.06 -1.09 6.06
CA VAL A 44 25.06 -0.91 5.00
C VAL A 44 25.03 0.56 4.57
N ARG A 45 26.18 1.23 4.63
CA ARG A 45 26.25 2.66 4.31
C ARG A 45 26.03 2.88 2.81
N ALA A 46 24.97 3.60 2.45
CA ALA A 46 24.75 4.08 1.10
C ALA A 46 25.34 5.49 0.91
N GLU A 47 25.58 5.87 -0.34
CA GLU A 47 26.14 7.17 -0.70
C GLU A 47 25.09 8.02 -1.43
N MET A 48 24.89 9.24 -0.95
CA MET A 48 24.18 10.29 -1.66
C MET A 48 25.21 11.18 -2.33
N LEU A 49 25.25 11.12 -3.66
CA LEU A 49 26.01 12.05 -4.50
C LEU A 49 25.32 13.42 -4.50
N PRO A 50 25.94 14.50 -5.05
CA PRO A 50 25.35 15.84 -5.01
C PRO A 50 23.88 15.84 -5.47
N SER A 51 23.00 16.01 -4.50
CA SER A 51 21.54 15.92 -4.60
C SER A 51 20.93 17.15 -3.95
N GLY A 52 19.61 17.32 -4.06
CA GLY A 52 18.92 18.42 -3.43
C GLY A 52 17.71 18.91 -4.19
N TYR A 53 17.25 20.10 -3.83
CA TYR A 53 16.09 20.71 -4.46
C TYR A 53 16.21 22.23 -4.54
N LEU A 54 15.62 22.77 -5.60
CA LEU A 54 15.54 24.20 -5.89
C LEU A 54 14.07 24.57 -6.02
N VAL A 55 13.59 25.46 -5.16
CA VAL A 55 12.23 26.00 -5.20
C VAL A 55 12.31 27.46 -5.63
N ARG A 56 11.84 27.74 -6.85
CA ARG A 56 11.83 29.09 -7.42
C ARG A 56 10.44 29.70 -7.35
N PRO A 57 10.25 30.89 -6.77
CA PRO A 57 8.98 31.61 -6.87
C PRO A 57 8.68 31.95 -8.34
N CYS A 58 7.40 32.04 -8.69
CA CYS A 58 6.95 32.43 -10.03
C CYS A 58 6.03 33.64 -10.00
N ASP A 59 6.14 34.48 -11.01
CA ASP A 59 5.23 35.60 -11.24
C ASP A 59 3.82 35.04 -11.50
N GLY A 60 2.83 35.50 -10.72
CA GLY A 60 1.45 35.01 -10.80
C GLY A 60 1.01 34.06 -9.68
N GLY A 61 1.88 33.78 -8.71
CA GLY A 61 1.58 32.93 -7.56
C GLY A 61 1.88 31.46 -7.86
N GLY A 62 2.71 30.85 -7.00
CA GLY A 62 3.18 29.47 -7.16
C GLY A 62 4.71 29.36 -7.14
N SER A 63 5.21 28.15 -7.35
CA SER A 63 6.65 27.88 -7.37
C SER A 63 6.97 26.73 -8.32
N ILE A 64 8.12 26.80 -8.97
CA ILE A 64 8.70 25.68 -9.71
C ILE A 64 9.65 24.95 -8.77
N VAL A 65 9.39 23.65 -8.57
CA VAL A 65 10.21 22.77 -7.74
C VAL A 65 11.04 21.86 -8.64
N HIS A 66 12.37 21.94 -8.52
CA HIS A 66 13.32 21.01 -9.14
C HIS A 66 13.87 20.10 -8.05
N ILE A 67 13.87 18.79 -8.27
CA ILE A 67 14.43 17.79 -7.34
C ILE A 67 15.47 16.98 -8.10
N VAL A 68 16.64 16.80 -7.49
CA VAL A 68 17.73 15.98 -8.01
C VAL A 68 18.10 14.95 -6.93
N ASP A 69 17.81 13.68 -7.22
CA ASP A 69 18.15 12.56 -6.35
C ASP A 69 19.22 11.70 -7.03
N HIS A 70 20.43 11.66 -6.47
CA HIS A 70 21.52 10.83 -6.96
C HIS A 70 22.04 9.94 -5.83
N LEU A 71 21.61 8.68 -5.84
CA LEU A 71 21.83 7.71 -4.76
C LEU A 71 22.55 6.48 -5.28
N GLU A 72 23.56 6.04 -4.54
CA GLU A 72 24.27 4.77 -4.74
C GLU A 72 23.99 3.85 -3.55
N PHE A 73 23.33 2.73 -3.84
CA PHE A 73 22.87 1.78 -2.82
C PHE A 73 23.76 0.53 -2.71
N GLU A 74 24.89 0.49 -3.39
CA GLU A 74 25.76 -0.69 -3.51
C GLU A 74 24.95 -1.91 -3.99
N ALA A 75 24.23 -1.75 -5.09
CA ALA A 75 23.29 -2.77 -5.60
C ALA A 75 23.98 -4.12 -5.92
N TRP A 76 25.29 -4.12 -6.13
CA TRP A 76 26.10 -5.32 -6.35
C TRP A 76 26.10 -6.28 -5.14
N ASN A 77 25.92 -5.75 -3.91
CA ASN A 77 25.80 -6.53 -2.66
C ASN A 77 24.40 -7.17 -2.47
N ILE A 78 23.47 -6.96 -3.41
CA ILE A 78 22.08 -7.42 -3.31
C ILE A 78 21.86 -8.70 -4.10
N PRO A 79 21.09 -9.67 -3.54
CA PRO A 79 20.63 -10.83 -4.29
C PRO A 79 19.95 -10.41 -5.59
N GLU A 80 20.29 -11.10 -6.68
CA GLU A 80 19.89 -10.71 -8.04
C GLU A 80 18.38 -10.45 -8.20
N VAL A 81 17.55 -11.26 -7.54
CA VAL A 81 16.08 -11.12 -7.56
C VAL A 81 15.62 -9.76 -7.02
N LEU A 82 16.32 -9.19 -6.03
CA LEU A 82 15.95 -7.92 -5.39
C LEU A 82 16.74 -6.73 -5.92
N ARG A 83 17.81 -6.97 -6.69
CA ARG A 83 18.71 -5.94 -7.22
C ARG A 83 17.98 -4.82 -7.97
N PRO A 84 16.92 -5.08 -8.77
CA PRO A 84 16.15 -4.02 -9.43
C PRO A 84 15.66 -2.93 -8.47
N LEU A 85 15.37 -3.25 -7.21
CA LEU A 85 14.90 -2.28 -6.22
C LEU A 85 15.98 -1.29 -5.76
N TYR A 86 17.25 -1.59 -6.05
CA TYR A 86 18.41 -0.79 -5.63
C TYR A 86 19.17 -0.18 -6.82
N GLU A 87 19.07 -0.75 -8.02
CA GLU A 87 19.71 -0.22 -9.24
C GLU A 87 18.76 0.60 -10.13
N SER A 88 17.44 0.36 -10.06
CA SER A 88 16.48 1.04 -10.95
C SER A 88 16.22 2.46 -10.48
N SER A 89 16.70 3.44 -11.26
CA SER A 89 16.40 4.86 -11.04
C SER A 89 14.90 5.14 -11.06
N ARG A 90 14.11 4.38 -11.84
CA ARG A 90 12.65 4.48 -11.86
C ARG A 90 12.05 4.13 -10.50
N VAL A 91 12.46 3.01 -9.91
CA VAL A 91 11.94 2.57 -8.60
C VAL A 91 12.29 3.60 -7.51
N VAL A 92 13.52 4.10 -7.53
CA VAL A 92 13.99 5.12 -6.58
C VAL A 92 13.22 6.43 -6.76
N ALA A 93 13.11 6.94 -7.99
CA ALA A 93 12.39 8.18 -8.29
C ALA A 93 10.89 8.08 -7.97
N GLN A 94 10.27 6.92 -8.13
CA GLN A 94 8.87 6.71 -7.72
C GLN A 94 8.71 6.78 -6.20
N LYS A 95 9.60 6.12 -5.44
CA LYS A 95 9.54 6.08 -3.97
C LYS A 95 9.91 7.39 -3.30
N MET A 96 10.77 8.19 -3.92
CA MET A 96 11.30 9.43 -3.33
C MET A 96 10.75 10.67 -4.03
N THR A 97 11.23 10.96 -5.23
CA THR A 97 10.93 12.19 -5.97
C THR A 97 9.43 12.35 -6.24
N THR A 98 8.80 11.31 -6.77
CA THR A 98 7.39 11.34 -7.18
C THR A 98 6.49 11.40 -5.95
N ALA A 99 6.79 10.62 -4.91
CA ALA A 99 6.08 10.68 -3.64
C ALA A 99 6.16 12.09 -3.01
N ALA A 100 7.32 12.73 -3.03
CA ALA A 100 7.49 14.09 -2.52
C ALA A 100 6.67 15.12 -3.32
N LEU A 101 6.71 15.06 -4.65
CA LEU A 101 5.93 15.96 -5.51
C LEU A 101 4.43 15.77 -5.32
N ARG A 102 3.95 14.53 -5.23
CA ARG A 102 2.54 14.22 -4.93
C ARG A 102 2.13 14.77 -3.57
N HIS A 103 2.99 14.64 -2.56
CA HIS A 103 2.72 15.18 -1.22
C HIS A 103 2.59 16.71 -1.23
N ILE A 104 3.51 17.41 -1.90
CA ILE A 104 3.45 18.87 -2.04
C ILE A 104 2.18 19.29 -2.79
N ARG A 105 1.85 18.60 -3.88
CA ARG A 105 0.64 18.85 -4.67
C ARG A 105 -0.63 18.68 -3.84
N GLN A 106 -0.69 17.62 -3.04
CA GLN A 106 -1.80 17.35 -2.12
C GLN A 106 -1.96 18.50 -1.11
N ILE A 107 -0.87 18.95 -0.46
CA ILE A 107 -0.93 20.07 0.49
C ILE A 107 -1.42 21.36 -0.20
N ALA A 108 -0.91 21.66 -1.39
CA ALA A 108 -1.29 22.86 -2.13
C ALA A 108 -2.80 22.88 -2.43
N GLN A 109 -3.37 21.75 -2.85
CA GLN A 109 -4.80 21.64 -3.11
C GLN A 109 -5.66 21.72 -1.86
N GLU A 110 -5.25 21.08 -0.76
CA GLU A 110 -5.95 21.19 0.52
C GLU A 110 -5.97 22.64 1.03
N THR A 111 -4.86 23.35 0.84
CA THR A 111 -4.74 24.77 1.25
C THR A 111 -5.57 25.69 0.37
N SER A 112 -5.82 25.31 -0.90
CA SER A 112 -6.66 26.08 -1.82
C SER A 112 -8.16 26.01 -1.51
N GLY A 113 -8.59 25.06 -0.66
CA GLY A 113 -10.00 24.82 -0.32
C GLY A 113 -10.80 24.06 -1.38
N GLU A 114 -10.16 23.60 -2.46
CA GLU A 114 -10.79 22.82 -3.55
C GLU A 114 -11.20 21.40 -3.10
N VAL A 115 -10.55 20.86 -2.07
CA VAL A 115 -10.78 19.50 -1.55
C VAL A 115 -11.63 19.54 -0.29
N VAL A 116 -12.88 19.08 -0.38
CA VAL A 116 -13.77 18.88 0.77
C VAL A 116 -13.97 17.38 0.98
N TYR A 117 -13.42 16.83 2.06
CA TYR A 117 -13.65 15.43 2.43
C TYR A 117 -15.03 15.22 3.03
N ALA A 118 -15.55 14.00 2.85
CA ALA A 118 -16.79 13.57 3.49
C ALA A 118 -16.65 13.60 5.03
N LEU A 119 -17.77 13.79 5.73
CA LEU A 119 -17.86 13.93 7.19
C LEU A 119 -17.24 15.21 7.80
N GLY A 120 -16.79 16.19 6.99
CA GLY A 120 -16.36 17.50 7.51
C GLY A 120 -15.06 17.47 8.34
N ARG A 121 -14.26 16.40 8.24
CA ARG A 121 -12.94 16.33 8.89
C ARG A 121 -11.90 17.12 8.09
N GLN A 122 -10.96 17.73 8.82
CA GLN A 122 -9.88 18.50 8.21
C GLN A 122 -8.95 17.56 7.40
N PRO A 123 -8.59 17.93 6.15
CA PRO A 123 -7.63 17.19 5.33
C PRO A 123 -6.34 16.76 6.04
N ALA A 124 -5.77 17.67 6.85
CA ALA A 124 -4.55 17.42 7.60
C ALA A 124 -4.66 16.24 8.60
N VAL A 125 -5.84 16.04 9.20
CA VAL A 125 -6.09 14.94 10.14
C VAL A 125 -6.07 13.61 9.40
N LEU A 126 -6.72 13.51 8.24
CA LEU A 126 -6.76 12.28 7.43
C LEU A 126 -5.38 11.91 6.87
N ARG A 127 -4.59 12.91 6.48
CA ARG A 127 -3.17 12.70 6.13
C ARG A 127 -2.36 12.20 7.31
N THR A 128 -2.57 12.77 8.49
CA THR A 128 -1.89 12.34 9.72
C THR A 128 -2.19 10.86 10.03
N PHE A 129 -3.44 10.43 9.90
CA PHE A 129 -3.82 9.01 10.02
C PHE A 129 -3.11 8.11 9.01
N SER A 130 -3.09 8.49 7.73
CA SER A 130 -2.40 7.74 6.66
C SER A 130 -0.90 7.60 6.91
N GLN A 131 -0.25 8.68 7.36
CA GLN A 131 1.16 8.70 7.72
C GLN A 131 1.44 7.82 8.95
N ARG A 132 0.58 7.86 9.97
CA ARG A 132 0.73 7.05 11.20
C ARG A 132 0.56 5.56 10.92
N LEU A 133 -0.42 5.17 10.09
CA LEU A 133 -0.57 3.78 9.63
C LEU A 133 0.67 3.30 8.86
N SER A 134 1.10 4.09 7.86
CA SER A 134 2.26 3.74 7.03
C SER A 134 3.54 3.63 7.86
N ARG A 135 3.76 4.57 8.78
CA ARG A 135 4.90 4.56 9.71
C ARG A 135 4.83 3.35 10.64
N GLY A 136 3.70 3.11 11.29
CA GLY A 136 3.54 1.97 12.19
C GLY A 136 3.80 0.62 11.52
N PHE A 137 3.39 0.48 10.26
CA PHE A 137 3.66 -0.71 9.45
C PHE A 137 5.12 -0.80 8.99
N ASN A 138 5.74 0.32 8.60
CA ASN A 138 7.17 0.38 8.24
C ASN A 138 8.08 0.04 9.42
N ASP A 139 7.79 0.56 10.61
CA ASP A 139 8.53 0.26 11.84
C ASP A 139 8.44 -1.25 12.14
N ALA A 140 7.25 -1.83 11.96
CA ALA A 140 7.01 -3.25 12.15
C ALA A 140 7.78 -4.10 11.15
N ILE A 141 7.77 -3.76 9.86
CA ILE A 141 8.54 -4.48 8.84
C ILE A 141 10.04 -4.40 9.14
N SER A 142 10.55 -3.18 9.37
CA SER A 142 11.98 -2.91 9.53
C SER A 142 12.56 -3.63 10.75
N GLY A 143 11.84 -3.60 11.88
CA GLY A 143 12.23 -4.33 13.09
C GLY A 143 13.61 -3.95 13.62
N PHE A 144 13.96 -2.66 13.57
CA PHE A 144 15.27 -2.17 13.97
C PHE A 144 15.46 -2.21 15.49
N ASN A 145 16.67 -2.59 15.92
CA ASN A 145 17.03 -2.65 17.34
C ASN A 145 17.00 -1.27 18.00
N ASP A 146 17.41 -0.23 17.27
CA ASP A 146 17.35 1.17 17.70
C ASP A 146 15.91 1.63 18.03
N ASP A 147 14.90 1.02 17.39
CA ASP A 147 13.47 1.26 17.66
C ASP A 147 12.91 0.34 18.76
N GLY A 148 13.76 -0.45 19.43
CA GLY A 148 13.41 -1.35 20.53
C GLY A 148 12.87 -2.72 20.09
N TRP A 149 13.01 -3.09 18.82
CA TRP A 149 12.65 -4.43 18.36
C TRP A 149 13.76 -5.44 18.65
N SER A 150 13.38 -6.68 18.94
CA SER A 150 14.30 -7.79 19.12
C SER A 150 13.71 -9.07 18.53
N ILE A 151 14.52 -9.84 17.81
CA ILE A 151 14.06 -11.09 17.17
C ILE A 151 13.91 -12.17 18.25
N MET A 152 12.76 -12.86 18.26
CA MET A 152 12.49 -13.97 19.15
C MET A 152 13.02 -15.29 18.55
N ALA A 153 13.37 -16.25 19.40
CA ALA A 153 13.79 -17.57 18.95
C ALA A 153 12.69 -18.24 18.09
N GLY A 154 13.10 -18.76 16.94
CA GLY A 154 12.23 -19.50 16.03
C GLY A 154 11.87 -20.88 16.57
N ASP A 155 10.85 -21.50 15.97
CA ASP A 155 10.47 -22.90 16.22
C ASP A 155 11.30 -23.91 15.37
N GLY A 156 12.37 -23.43 14.73
CA GLY A 156 13.18 -24.19 13.78
C GLY A 156 12.71 -24.11 12.33
N ILE A 157 11.56 -23.47 12.06
CA ILE A 157 11.06 -23.22 10.71
C ILE A 157 11.25 -21.72 10.39
N GLU A 158 12.08 -21.40 9.40
CA GLU A 158 12.44 -20.02 9.03
C GLU A 158 11.44 -19.34 8.07
N ASP A 159 10.16 -19.73 8.09
CA ASP A 159 9.12 -19.20 7.21
C ASP A 159 8.50 -17.88 7.73
N VAL A 160 8.44 -17.72 9.05
CA VAL A 160 7.88 -16.54 9.72
C VAL A 160 8.86 -16.03 10.78
N VAL A 161 9.28 -14.78 10.61
CA VAL A 161 10.13 -14.07 11.58
C VAL A 161 9.24 -13.40 12.61
N VAL A 162 9.50 -13.67 13.90
CA VAL A 162 8.79 -13.04 15.02
C VAL A 162 9.75 -12.13 15.77
N ALA A 163 9.37 -10.88 15.97
CA ALA A 163 10.11 -9.91 16.77
C ALA A 163 9.21 -9.31 17.85
N CYS A 164 9.75 -8.98 19.01
CA CYS A 164 9.02 -8.29 20.06
C CYS A 164 9.62 -6.90 20.33
N ASN A 165 8.76 -5.99 20.76
CA ASN A 165 9.11 -4.66 21.22
C ASN A 165 8.39 -4.40 22.55
N SER A 166 9.15 -4.45 23.64
CA SER A 166 8.67 -4.19 25.00
C SER A 166 8.64 -2.71 25.36
N THR A 167 9.25 -1.85 24.53
CA THR A 167 9.30 -0.39 24.75
C THR A 167 8.09 0.33 24.18
N LYS A 168 7.44 -0.26 23.16
CA LYS A 168 6.13 0.18 22.65
C LYS A 168 5.04 -0.14 23.69
N LYS A 169 5.01 0.67 24.75
CA LYS A 169 3.90 0.69 25.70
C LYS A 169 2.66 1.24 24.99
N ILE A 170 1.65 0.38 24.79
CA ILE A 170 0.31 0.86 24.47
C ILE A 170 -0.18 1.55 25.74
N ARG A 171 -0.25 2.88 25.68
CA ARG A 171 -0.59 3.69 26.85
C ARG A 171 -2.06 3.42 27.19
N ASN A 172 -2.31 2.57 28.19
CA ASN A 172 -3.62 2.44 28.81
C ASN A 172 -3.91 3.75 29.56
N VAL A 173 -4.57 4.70 28.90
CA VAL A 173 -5.04 5.94 29.55
C VAL A 173 -6.27 5.59 30.40
N SER A 174 -6.06 4.89 31.51
CA SER A 174 -7.05 4.85 32.58
C SER A 174 -6.78 6.05 33.50
N ASN A 175 -7.69 7.03 33.51
CA ASN A 175 -7.73 8.14 34.46
C ASN A 175 -8.10 7.66 35.89
N GLY A 176 -7.38 6.68 36.41
CA GLY A 176 -7.60 6.11 37.74
C GLY A 176 -6.30 6.04 38.51
N VAL A 177 -6.28 6.65 39.70
CA VAL A 177 -5.14 6.81 40.62
C VAL A 177 -4.48 5.47 41.07
N ASN A 178 -4.93 4.30 40.59
CA ASN A 178 -4.41 2.99 40.97
C ASN A 178 -4.47 1.93 39.84
N ALA A 179 -4.23 2.30 38.58
CA ALA A 179 -4.05 1.29 37.53
C ALA A 179 -2.61 0.78 37.52
N PHE A 180 -2.39 -0.48 37.90
CA PHE A 180 -1.14 -1.18 37.60
C PHE A 180 -0.85 -1.03 36.10
N GLU A 181 0.26 -0.38 35.74
CA GLU A 181 0.75 -0.37 34.36
C GLU A 181 0.92 -1.84 33.95
N ALA A 182 0.05 -2.36 33.08
CA ALA A 182 0.26 -3.68 32.52
C ALA A 182 1.59 -3.64 31.74
N LEU A 183 2.63 -4.28 32.28
CA LEU A 183 3.89 -4.49 31.58
C LEU A 183 3.57 -5.38 30.37
N GLY A 184 3.57 -4.78 29.19
CA GLY A 184 3.27 -5.42 27.93
C GLY A 184 4.08 -4.79 26.80
N GLY A 185 3.94 -5.36 25.61
CA GLY A 185 4.62 -4.87 24.42
C GLY A 185 3.85 -5.21 23.16
N THR A 186 4.52 -5.10 22.02
CA THR A 186 4.00 -5.51 20.71
C THR A 186 4.87 -6.61 20.13
N ILE A 187 4.27 -7.71 19.70
CA ILE A 187 4.91 -8.73 18.88
C ILE A 187 4.58 -8.45 17.42
N CYS A 188 5.55 -8.58 16.53
CA CYS A 188 5.34 -8.54 15.10
C CYS A 188 5.75 -9.86 14.48
N ALA A 189 4.82 -10.52 13.80
CA ALA A 189 5.08 -11.69 12.97
C ALA A 189 5.10 -11.27 11.50
N LYS A 190 6.14 -11.69 10.78
CA LYS A 190 6.44 -11.24 9.42
C LYS A 190 6.75 -12.43 8.52
N ALA A 191 6.25 -12.37 7.30
CA ALA A 191 6.59 -13.31 6.24
C ALA A 191 6.88 -12.54 4.95
N SER A 192 7.61 -13.17 4.04
CA SER A 192 7.82 -12.64 2.69
C SER A 192 7.76 -13.78 1.68
N MET A 193 7.15 -13.52 0.53
CA MET A 193 7.06 -14.47 -0.56
C MET A 193 7.32 -13.79 -1.91
N LEU A 194 7.88 -14.55 -2.84
CA LEU A 194 8.03 -14.13 -4.23
C LEU A 194 6.79 -14.58 -5.00
N LEU A 195 6.02 -13.63 -5.50
CA LEU A 195 4.89 -13.86 -6.38
C LEU A 195 5.37 -13.86 -7.83
N GLN A 196 4.84 -14.80 -8.63
CA GLN A 196 5.12 -14.91 -10.05
C GLN A 196 3.81 -14.76 -10.81
N SER A 197 3.82 -13.88 -11.81
CA SER A 197 2.68 -13.67 -12.70
C SER A 197 1.40 -13.33 -11.94
N VAL A 198 1.49 -12.49 -10.92
CA VAL A 198 0.34 -11.97 -10.17
C VAL A 198 0.35 -10.45 -10.28
N PRO A 199 -0.67 -9.84 -10.92
CA PRO A 199 -0.79 -8.40 -10.96
C PRO A 199 -0.97 -7.82 -9.55
N PRO A 200 -0.06 -6.94 -9.07
CA PRO A 200 -0.11 -6.42 -7.70
C PRO A 200 -1.42 -5.69 -7.35
N ALA A 201 -1.96 -4.90 -8.28
CA ALA A 201 -3.20 -4.16 -8.10
C ALA A 201 -4.40 -5.10 -7.84
N ILE A 202 -4.49 -6.19 -8.60
CA ILE A 202 -5.57 -7.19 -8.45
C ILE A 202 -5.47 -7.88 -7.10
N LEU A 203 -4.26 -8.28 -6.69
CA LEU A 203 -4.07 -8.92 -5.39
C LEU A 203 -4.46 -8.00 -4.23
N VAL A 204 -3.98 -6.75 -4.23
CA VAL A 204 -4.32 -5.78 -3.17
C VAL A 204 -5.80 -5.46 -3.15
N ARG A 205 -6.44 -5.31 -4.32
CA ARG A 205 -7.89 -5.12 -4.44
C ARG A 205 -8.65 -6.32 -3.86
N PHE A 206 -8.25 -7.54 -4.20
CA PHE A 206 -8.86 -8.75 -3.62
C PHE A 206 -8.71 -8.78 -2.10
N LEU A 207 -7.51 -8.52 -1.57
CA LEU A 207 -7.27 -8.54 -0.12
C LEU A 207 -8.12 -7.49 0.60
N ARG A 208 -8.34 -6.33 -0.02
CA ARG A 208 -9.19 -5.25 0.47
C ARG A 208 -10.67 -5.66 0.50
N GLU A 209 -11.17 -6.24 -0.59
CA GLU A 209 -12.60 -6.51 -0.81
C GLU A 209 -13.08 -7.82 -0.20
N HIS A 210 -12.17 -8.80 -0.05
CA HIS A 210 -12.48 -10.17 0.38
C HIS A 210 -11.73 -10.55 1.66
N ARG A 211 -11.85 -9.73 2.72
CA ARG A 211 -11.17 -9.97 4.00
C ARG A 211 -11.49 -11.34 4.61
N SER A 212 -12.74 -11.80 4.49
CA SER A 212 -13.20 -13.11 4.99
C SER A 212 -12.47 -14.30 4.39
N GLU A 213 -11.84 -14.16 3.22
CA GLU A 213 -11.14 -15.24 2.53
C GLU A 213 -9.75 -15.53 3.13
N TRP A 214 -9.21 -14.58 3.88
CA TRP A 214 -7.84 -14.67 4.41
C TRP A 214 -7.71 -14.34 5.90
N ALA A 215 -8.62 -13.53 6.47
CA ALA A 215 -8.58 -13.14 7.88
C ALA A 215 -9.45 -14.07 8.75
N ASP A 216 -8.99 -14.32 9.97
CA ASP A 216 -9.82 -14.92 11.01
C ASP A 216 -10.42 -13.79 11.87
N TYR A 217 -11.74 -13.62 11.83
CA TYR A 217 -12.39 -12.56 12.58
C TYR A 217 -12.24 -12.70 14.10
N SER A 218 -11.97 -13.91 14.61
CA SER A 218 -11.65 -14.09 16.04
C SER A 218 -10.33 -13.42 16.41
N MET A 219 -9.37 -13.39 15.47
CA MET A 219 -8.10 -12.72 15.62
C MET A 219 -8.23 -11.20 15.50
N ASP A 220 -9.07 -10.71 14.59
CA ASP A 220 -9.38 -9.29 14.48
C ASP A 220 -10.07 -8.79 15.78
N ALA A 221 -10.95 -9.60 16.37
CA ALA A 221 -11.55 -9.30 17.67
C ALA A 221 -10.52 -9.25 18.80
N TYR A 222 -9.57 -10.17 18.83
CA TYR A 222 -8.44 -10.12 19.77
C TYR A 222 -7.65 -8.82 19.63
N LEU A 223 -7.24 -8.46 18.42
CA LEU A 223 -6.47 -7.24 18.14
C LEU A 223 -7.23 -5.97 18.53
N ALA A 224 -8.53 -5.92 18.21
CA ALA A 224 -9.38 -4.80 18.59
C ALA A 224 -9.53 -4.71 20.11
N SER A 225 -9.77 -5.84 20.80
CA SER A 225 -9.93 -5.85 22.26
C SER A 225 -8.66 -5.41 22.99
N ALA A 226 -7.48 -5.76 22.46
CA ALA A 226 -6.20 -5.42 23.06
C ALA A 226 -5.81 -3.95 22.93
N VAL A 227 -6.45 -3.21 22.02
CA VAL A 227 -6.29 -1.75 21.86
C VAL A 227 -7.35 -0.99 22.68
N LYS A 228 -8.47 -1.62 23.03
CA LYS A 228 -9.52 -1.02 23.86
C LYS A 228 -9.10 -1.01 25.33
N THR A 229 -9.39 0.08 26.02
CA THR A 229 -8.98 0.41 27.41
C THR A 229 -9.55 -0.50 28.51
N SER A 230 -10.19 -1.61 28.16
CA SER A 230 -10.69 -2.59 29.13
C SER A 230 -9.66 -3.70 29.34
N THR A 231 -9.37 -3.99 30.61
CA THR A 231 -8.56 -5.12 31.08
C THR A 231 -8.68 -6.34 30.17
N CYS A 232 -7.59 -6.65 29.45
CA CYS A 232 -7.42 -7.85 28.66
C CYS A 232 -7.69 -9.08 29.54
N SER A 233 -8.90 -9.61 29.45
CA SER A 233 -9.13 -11.01 29.81
C SER A 233 -8.92 -11.75 28.51
N PHE A 234 -7.88 -12.58 28.43
CA PHE A 234 -7.70 -13.53 27.34
C PHE A 234 -9.02 -14.31 27.22
N PRO A 235 -9.92 -13.99 26.27
CA PRO A 235 -11.21 -14.65 26.23
C PRO A 235 -10.85 -16.03 25.70
N GLY A 236 -10.91 -17.05 26.55
CA GLY A 236 -10.64 -18.42 26.11
C GLY A 236 -11.43 -18.67 24.85
N LEU A 237 -10.73 -18.95 23.75
CA LEU A 237 -11.15 -19.18 22.35
C LEU A 237 -12.65 -19.50 22.15
N ARG A 238 -13.55 -18.58 22.44
CA ARG A 238 -14.97 -18.70 22.10
C ARG A 238 -15.13 -17.98 20.78
N PRO A 239 -15.47 -18.68 19.69
CA PRO A 239 -15.62 -18.05 18.39
C PRO A 239 -16.70 -16.98 18.45
N MET A 240 -16.31 -15.71 18.39
CA MET A 240 -17.24 -14.63 18.07
C MET A 240 -17.66 -14.86 16.62
N ARG A 241 -18.96 -15.03 16.36
CA ARG A 241 -19.46 -15.19 14.99
C ARG A 241 -19.64 -13.81 14.38
N PHE A 242 -18.97 -13.58 13.26
CA PHE A 242 -19.22 -12.43 12.40
C PHE A 242 -20.09 -12.88 11.24
N SER A 243 -21.00 -12.00 10.81
CA SER A 243 -21.94 -12.27 9.70
C SER A 243 -21.22 -12.39 8.34
N GLY A 244 -19.92 -12.04 8.28
CA GLY A 244 -19.17 -11.92 7.02
C GLY A 244 -19.51 -10.66 6.24
N SER A 245 -20.49 -9.85 6.70
CA SER A 245 -20.74 -8.51 6.20
C SER A 245 -19.65 -7.55 6.71
N GLN A 246 -18.93 -6.94 5.77
CA GLN A 246 -18.06 -5.80 6.05
C GLN A 246 -18.62 -4.55 5.38
N ILE A 247 -18.70 -3.45 6.12
CA ILE A 247 -19.09 -2.15 5.57
C ILE A 247 -17.83 -1.30 5.40
N ILE A 248 -17.54 -0.91 4.16
CA ILE A 248 -16.40 -0.05 3.84
C ILE A 248 -16.92 1.38 3.65
N MET A 249 -16.42 2.31 4.47
CA MET A 249 -16.76 3.73 4.41
C MET A 249 -15.51 4.53 3.99
N PRO A 250 -15.50 5.15 2.80
CA PRO A 250 -14.35 5.95 2.36
C PRO A 250 -14.25 7.25 3.18
N LEU A 251 -13.05 7.57 3.67
CA LEU A 251 -12.75 8.80 4.41
C LEU A 251 -12.04 9.85 3.54
N ALA A 252 -11.00 9.43 2.82
CA ALA A 252 -10.20 10.31 1.97
C ALA A 252 -9.59 9.55 0.80
N HIS A 253 -9.31 10.28 -0.26
CA HIS A 253 -8.49 9.84 -1.39
C HIS A 253 -7.54 10.97 -1.79
N THR A 254 -6.36 10.63 -2.31
CA THR A 254 -5.44 11.63 -2.86
C THR A 254 -5.90 12.13 -4.23
N VAL A 255 -5.34 13.25 -4.68
CA VAL A 255 -5.66 13.92 -5.97
C VAL A 255 -5.77 12.98 -7.18
N GLU A 256 -5.00 11.90 -7.18
CA GLU A 256 -4.89 10.93 -8.28
C GLU A 256 -5.53 9.57 -7.92
N ASN A 257 -6.29 9.49 -6.82
CA ASN A 257 -6.88 8.26 -6.26
C ASN A 257 -5.87 7.13 -6.03
N GLU A 258 -4.59 7.46 -5.88
CA GLU A 258 -3.54 6.47 -5.68
C GLU A 258 -3.55 5.89 -4.27
N GLU A 259 -3.93 6.71 -3.28
CA GLU A 259 -4.07 6.31 -1.89
C GLU A 259 -5.51 6.56 -1.43
N ILE A 260 -6.11 5.55 -0.80
CA ILE A 260 -7.47 5.59 -0.28
C ILE A 260 -7.43 5.25 1.20
N LEU A 261 -7.98 6.13 2.03
CA LEU A 261 -8.18 5.92 3.46
C LEU A 261 -9.65 5.63 3.73
N GLU A 262 -9.93 4.54 4.43
CA GLU A 262 -11.26 3.98 4.63
C GLU A 262 -11.44 3.49 6.06
N VAL A 263 -12.68 3.37 6.50
CA VAL A 263 -13.06 2.64 7.72
C VAL A 263 -13.77 1.37 7.29
N VAL A 264 -13.28 0.24 7.78
CA VAL A 264 -13.94 -1.06 7.63
C VAL A 264 -14.61 -1.40 8.95
N ARG A 265 -15.94 -1.49 8.93
CA ARG A 265 -16.74 -1.96 10.06
C ARG A 265 -17.04 -3.44 9.88
N LEU A 266 -16.66 -4.24 10.87
CA LEU A 266 -16.98 -5.66 10.96
C LEU A 266 -18.12 -5.84 11.95
N GLU A 267 -19.27 -6.31 11.47
CA GLU A 267 -20.47 -6.47 12.27
C GLU A 267 -20.43 -7.77 13.09
N GLY A 268 -20.44 -7.64 14.41
CA GLY A 268 -20.49 -8.77 15.34
C GLY A 268 -21.91 -9.33 15.46
N GLN A 269 -22.07 -10.66 15.46
CA GLN A 269 -23.37 -11.29 15.69
C GLN A 269 -23.52 -11.68 17.18
N PRO A 270 -24.59 -11.25 17.88
CA PRO A 270 -24.83 -11.64 19.26
C PRO A 270 -25.21 -13.13 19.34
N LEU A 271 -24.57 -13.88 20.23
CA LEU A 271 -24.82 -15.32 20.41
C LEU A 271 -25.97 -15.61 21.40
N SER A 272 -26.38 -14.65 22.24
CA SER A 272 -27.48 -14.82 23.21
C SER A 272 -28.10 -13.50 23.69
N HIS A 273 -29.30 -13.57 24.28
CA HIS A 273 -30.11 -12.41 24.72
C HIS A 273 -29.50 -11.63 25.91
N ASP A 274 -28.54 -12.24 26.63
CA ASP A 274 -27.75 -11.64 27.73
C ASP A 274 -26.39 -11.08 27.27
N GLU A 275 -25.92 -11.41 26.06
CA GLU A 275 -24.63 -10.96 25.49
C GLU A 275 -24.79 -9.80 24.49
N VAL A 276 -25.98 -9.20 24.41
CA VAL A 276 -26.28 -8.04 23.55
C VAL A 276 -25.37 -6.85 23.86
N LEU A 277 -24.82 -6.76 25.08
CA LEU A 277 -23.86 -5.74 25.50
C LEU A 277 -22.41 -6.02 25.05
N LEU A 278 -22.11 -7.23 24.56
CA LEU A 278 -20.77 -7.69 24.17
C LEU A 278 -20.61 -7.84 22.65
N SER A 279 -21.70 -7.84 21.87
CA SER A 279 -21.62 -7.78 20.41
C SER A 279 -21.15 -6.40 19.98
N ARG A 280 -19.84 -6.22 19.94
CA ARG A 280 -19.20 -4.97 19.55
C ARG A 280 -18.74 -5.07 18.12
N ASP A 281 -19.20 -4.13 17.32
CA ASP A 281 -18.62 -3.89 16.01
C ASP A 281 -17.15 -3.52 16.16
N ILE A 282 -16.35 -4.01 15.22
CA ILE A 282 -14.93 -3.67 15.14
C ILE A 282 -14.77 -2.68 14.01
N ASP A 283 -14.32 -1.48 14.35
CA ASP A 283 -13.92 -0.49 13.38
C ASP A 283 -12.41 -0.61 13.15
N MET A 284 -12.02 -0.69 11.88
CA MET A 284 -10.62 -0.70 11.45
C MET A 284 -10.38 0.47 10.51
N LEU A 285 -9.33 1.23 10.77
CA LEU A 285 -8.82 2.19 9.81
C LEU A 285 -7.98 1.44 8.78
N GLN A 286 -8.24 1.66 7.49
CA GLN A 286 -7.61 0.96 6.37
C GLN A 286 -7.06 1.96 5.35
N LEU A 287 -5.78 1.80 5.02
CA LEU A 287 -5.06 2.54 3.99
C LEU A 287 -4.72 1.59 2.84
N CYS A 288 -5.15 1.94 1.64
CA CYS A 288 -4.86 1.19 0.43
C CYS A 288 -4.08 2.06 -0.55
N THR A 289 -3.03 1.51 -1.17
CA THR A 289 -2.28 2.20 -2.24
C THR A 289 -2.15 1.34 -3.48
N GLY A 290 -2.25 1.98 -4.66
CA GLY A 290 -2.06 1.33 -5.96
C GLY A 290 -3.23 0.45 -6.41
N ILE A 291 -4.48 0.80 -6.09
CA ILE A 291 -5.63 -0.05 -6.46
C ILE A 291 -5.88 -0.06 -7.97
N ASP A 292 -5.47 0.97 -8.71
CA ASP A 292 -5.65 1.02 -10.17
C ASP A 292 -4.53 0.28 -10.92
N GLU A 293 -4.89 -0.54 -11.91
CA GLU A 293 -3.94 -1.23 -12.79
C GLU A 293 -3.12 -0.27 -13.64
N LYS A 294 -3.66 0.92 -13.93
CA LYS A 294 -2.95 1.97 -14.67
C LYS A 294 -2.04 2.80 -13.77
N SER A 295 -2.15 2.67 -12.44
CA SER A 295 -1.30 3.40 -11.51
C SER A 295 0.12 2.83 -11.58
N VAL A 296 1.06 3.67 -12.01
CA VAL A 296 2.48 3.35 -12.06
C VAL A 296 3.05 3.53 -10.64
N GLY A 297 2.67 2.64 -9.74
CA GLY A 297 3.09 2.64 -8.34
C GLY A 297 4.36 1.80 -8.11
N SER A 298 5.30 2.32 -7.32
CA SER A 298 6.47 1.55 -6.83
C SER A 298 6.12 0.54 -5.75
N SER A 299 4.93 0.66 -5.13
CA SER A 299 4.47 -0.23 -4.07
C SER A 299 2.95 -0.20 -3.97
N PHE A 300 2.37 -1.40 -3.90
CA PHE A 300 0.96 -1.66 -3.69
C PHE A 300 0.79 -2.12 -2.26
N GLN A 301 -0.09 -1.51 -1.48
CA GLN A 301 -0.20 -1.85 -0.06
C GLN A 301 -1.63 -1.83 0.44
N LEU A 302 -1.91 -2.69 1.40
CA LEU A 302 -3.12 -2.71 2.22
C LEU A 302 -2.66 -2.73 3.66
N VAL A 303 -2.81 -1.61 4.37
CA VAL A 303 -2.39 -1.45 5.77
C VAL A 303 -3.61 -1.08 6.59
N PHE A 304 -3.81 -1.72 7.73
CA PHE A 304 -4.94 -1.45 8.60
C PHE A 304 -4.56 -1.51 10.08
N ALA A 305 -5.34 -0.84 10.92
CA ALA A 305 -5.23 -0.93 12.36
C ALA A 305 -6.63 -0.85 13.00
N PRO A 306 -6.89 -1.59 14.09
CA PRO A 306 -8.12 -1.43 14.85
C PRO A 306 -8.19 -0.03 15.47
N ILE A 307 -9.39 0.55 15.49
CA ILE A 307 -9.69 1.84 16.12
C ILE A 307 -10.90 1.68 17.05
N ASP A 308 -10.91 2.40 18.17
CA ASP A 308 -12.06 2.40 19.10
C ASP A 308 -12.86 3.70 18.97
N ASP A 309 -12.16 4.82 18.89
CA ASP A 309 -12.66 6.13 18.52
C ASP A 309 -11.57 6.82 17.67
N PHE A 310 -11.79 8.02 17.16
CA PHE A 310 -10.76 8.80 16.44
C PHE A 310 -10.01 9.84 17.32
N PRO A 311 -9.34 9.51 18.45
CA PRO A 311 -8.41 10.45 19.07
C PRO A 311 -7.16 10.60 18.20
N ASP A 312 -6.74 11.85 17.99
CA ASP A 312 -5.58 12.18 17.15
C ASP A 312 -4.26 11.53 17.62
N ASP A 313 -4.16 11.13 18.90
CA ASP A 313 -2.93 10.60 19.51
C ASP A 313 -2.95 9.09 19.87
N ALA A 314 -4.03 8.35 19.58
CA ALA A 314 -4.14 6.94 19.98
C ALA A 314 -3.16 6.02 19.20
N PRO A 315 -2.37 5.15 19.84
CA PRO A 315 -1.39 4.31 19.14
C PRO A 315 -2.05 3.37 18.13
N LEU A 316 -1.59 3.38 16.88
CA LEU A 316 -2.11 2.52 15.81
C LEU A 316 -1.25 1.26 15.66
N VAL A 317 -1.82 0.11 15.97
CA VAL A 317 -1.18 -1.21 15.79
C VAL A 317 -1.36 -1.66 14.35
N SER A 318 -0.47 -1.21 13.48
CA SER A 318 -0.62 -1.32 12.02
C SER A 318 -0.19 -2.68 11.48
N SER A 319 -1.07 -3.37 10.77
CA SER A 319 -0.82 -4.68 10.15
C SER A 319 -1.22 -4.65 8.68
N GLY A 320 -0.70 -5.56 7.87
CA GLY A 320 -1.11 -5.61 6.47
C GLY A 320 -0.11 -6.26 5.50
N PHE A 321 -0.23 -5.82 4.26
CA PHE A 321 0.39 -6.39 3.08
C PHE A 321 1.08 -5.30 2.26
N ARG A 322 2.24 -5.61 1.71
CA ARG A 322 2.93 -4.78 0.72
C ARG A 322 3.44 -5.62 -0.42
N VAL A 323 3.05 -5.30 -1.63
CA VAL A 323 3.54 -5.91 -2.87
C VAL A 323 4.39 -4.90 -3.61
N ILE A 324 5.64 -5.27 -3.89
CA ILE A 324 6.57 -4.45 -4.66
C ILE A 324 6.86 -5.21 -5.97
N PRO A 325 6.47 -4.68 -7.14
CA PRO A 325 6.85 -5.28 -8.40
C PRO A 325 8.37 -5.17 -8.56
N LEU A 326 8.98 -6.27 -9.02
CA LEU A 326 10.36 -6.32 -9.44
C LEU A 326 10.37 -5.97 -10.93
N ASP A 327 10.90 -4.81 -11.27
CA ASP A 327 11.05 -4.41 -12.67
C ASP A 327 11.93 -5.45 -13.38
N MET A 328 11.43 -6.01 -14.49
CA MET A 328 12.25 -6.88 -15.31
C MET A 328 13.15 -5.97 -16.14
N LYS A 329 14.46 -6.23 -16.16
CA LYS A 329 15.33 -5.67 -17.19
C LYS A 329 14.67 -5.98 -18.53
N THR A 330 14.22 -4.93 -19.22
CA THR A 330 13.99 -5.01 -20.65
C THR A 330 15.38 -5.22 -21.23
N ASP A 331 15.76 -6.48 -21.44
CA ASP A 331 17.02 -6.79 -22.09
C ASP A 331 17.02 -6.13 -23.48
N VAL A 332 17.87 -5.12 -23.60
CA VAL A 332 18.57 -4.70 -24.81
C VAL A 332 17.68 -4.40 -26.03
N VAL A 333 17.11 -3.18 -26.08
CA VAL A 333 17.24 -2.32 -27.27
C VAL A 333 17.48 -0.87 -26.82
N SER A 334 18.63 -0.33 -27.22
CA SER A 334 19.15 1.04 -27.05
C SER A 334 19.63 1.49 -25.66
N SER A 335 20.65 0.81 -25.12
CA SER A 335 21.75 1.54 -24.49
C SER A 335 22.53 2.26 -25.61
N GLY A 336 22.47 3.60 -25.64
CA GLY A 336 23.18 4.39 -26.66
C GLY A 336 22.55 5.72 -27.09
N ARG A 337 21.61 6.31 -26.37
CA ARG A 337 21.20 7.70 -26.60
C ARG A 337 21.34 8.53 -25.34
N THR A 338 22.58 8.85 -25.02
CA THR A 338 22.89 10.16 -24.45
C THR A 338 22.29 11.20 -25.41
N LEU A 339 21.24 11.88 -24.97
CA LEU A 339 20.61 12.99 -25.67
C LEU A 339 21.64 14.12 -25.79
N ASP A 340 22.37 14.15 -26.91
CA ASP A 340 23.16 15.29 -27.32
C ASP A 340 22.18 16.36 -27.84
N LEU A 341 21.89 17.34 -26.98
CA LEU A 341 20.96 18.46 -27.23
C LEU A 341 21.47 19.44 -28.31
N ALA A 342 22.56 19.14 -29.03
CA ALA A 342 23.13 19.98 -30.08
C ALA A 342 22.74 19.57 -31.53
N SER A 343 21.96 18.51 -31.75
CA SER A 343 21.67 18.00 -33.10
C SER A 343 20.32 18.43 -33.71
N SER A 344 19.72 19.52 -33.23
CA SER A 344 18.58 20.14 -33.90
C SER A 344 19.06 21.10 -34.97
N LEU A 345 19.32 20.60 -36.17
CA LEU A 345 19.15 21.29 -37.46
C LEU A 345 19.67 20.37 -38.57
N GLU A 346 18.92 19.34 -38.99
CA GLU A 346 18.90 18.88 -40.40
C GLU A 346 17.54 18.21 -40.72
N VAL A 347 16.97 18.62 -41.84
CA VAL A 347 15.69 18.18 -42.42
C VAL A 347 15.96 16.96 -43.30
N GLY A 348 15.21 15.86 -43.11
CA GLY A 348 15.30 14.71 -44.03
C GLY A 348 14.40 13.54 -43.69
N SER A 349 13.40 13.31 -44.52
CA SER A 349 12.47 12.17 -44.49
C SER A 349 13.11 10.84 -44.88
N THR A 350 12.82 9.75 -44.18
CA THR A 350 12.58 8.42 -44.78
C THR A 350 11.85 7.49 -43.81
N ALA A 351 10.80 6.84 -44.32
CA ALA A 351 10.05 5.77 -43.68
C ALA A 351 10.92 4.52 -43.44
N ALA A 352 10.72 3.85 -42.30
CA ALA A 352 11.16 2.48 -42.10
C ALA A 352 10.12 1.71 -41.26
N GLN A 353 9.93 0.46 -41.65
CA GLN A 353 8.76 -0.37 -41.45
C GLN A 353 8.56 -0.90 -40.02
N ALA A 354 7.30 -1.24 -39.76
CA ALA A 354 6.83 -1.99 -38.62
C ALA A 354 7.53 -3.35 -38.45
N SER A 355 7.93 -3.66 -37.22
CA SER A 355 7.96 -5.03 -36.72
C SER A 355 7.18 -5.07 -35.41
N GLY A 356 5.94 -5.56 -35.48
CA GLY A 356 5.12 -5.81 -34.29
C GLY A 356 5.73 -6.93 -33.46
N ALA A 357 6.27 -6.57 -32.30
CA ALA A 357 6.46 -7.51 -31.21
C ALA A 357 5.18 -7.47 -30.34
N SER A 358 4.51 -8.61 -30.21
CA SER A 358 3.41 -8.80 -29.26
C SER A 358 3.89 -8.48 -27.84
N PRO A 359 3.13 -7.74 -27.01
CA PRO A 359 3.48 -7.49 -25.61
C PRO A 359 3.02 -8.64 -24.71
N ASP A 360 3.09 -9.87 -25.20
CA ASP A 360 2.58 -11.06 -24.49
C ASP A 360 3.75 -11.80 -23.80
N ASP A 361 3.54 -12.11 -22.52
CA ASP A 361 4.44 -12.76 -21.55
C ASP A 361 5.51 -11.89 -20.87
N CYS A 362 5.10 -10.78 -20.26
CA CYS A 362 5.87 -10.22 -19.16
C CYS A 362 5.67 -11.08 -17.89
N ASN A 363 6.66 -11.91 -17.54
CA ASN A 363 6.69 -12.62 -16.25
C ASN A 363 6.86 -11.59 -15.11
N VAL A 364 5.77 -10.96 -14.69
CA VAL A 364 5.76 -9.99 -13.59
C VAL A 364 6.11 -10.73 -12.29
N ARG A 365 7.30 -10.49 -11.75
CA ARG A 365 7.69 -10.96 -10.41
C ARG A 365 7.44 -9.85 -9.41
N SER A 366 6.92 -10.19 -8.24
CA SER A 366 6.71 -9.22 -7.17
C SER A 366 7.11 -9.81 -5.83
N VAL A 367 7.59 -8.98 -4.92
CA VAL A 367 7.81 -9.38 -3.53
C VAL A 367 6.60 -8.97 -2.72
N LEU A 368 5.93 -9.94 -2.12
CA LEU A 368 4.90 -9.70 -1.11
C LEU A 368 5.54 -9.80 0.28
N THR A 369 5.39 -8.74 1.06
CA THR A 369 5.70 -8.70 2.49
C THR A 369 4.40 -8.66 3.29
N ILE A 370 4.30 -9.52 4.29
CA ILE A 370 3.16 -9.63 5.20
C ILE A 370 3.69 -9.33 6.60
N ALA A 371 3.05 -8.41 7.32
CA ALA A 371 3.42 -8.12 8.71
C ALA A 371 2.19 -7.85 9.56
N PHE A 372 2.09 -8.54 10.68
CA PHE A 372 1.00 -8.41 11.64
C PHE A 372 1.54 -8.12 13.03
N GLN A 373 0.94 -7.16 13.71
CA GLN A 373 1.32 -6.72 15.04
C GLN A 373 0.27 -7.16 16.07
N PHE A 374 0.73 -7.70 17.19
CA PHE A 374 -0.07 -8.26 18.28
C PHE A 374 0.38 -7.64 19.59
N PRO A 375 -0.48 -6.86 20.26
CA PRO A 375 -0.24 -6.47 21.64
C PRO A 375 -0.16 -7.71 22.54
N TYR A 376 0.70 -7.68 23.54
CA TYR A 376 0.81 -8.78 24.51
C TYR A 376 1.07 -8.26 25.92
N GLU A 377 0.63 -9.03 26.92
CA GLU A 377 1.06 -8.87 28.31
C GLU A 377 2.28 -9.75 28.57
N LEU A 378 3.21 -9.31 29.43
CA LEU A 378 4.52 -9.95 29.61
C LEU A 378 4.43 -11.47 29.85
N HIS A 379 3.44 -11.92 30.63
CA HIS A 379 3.27 -13.33 30.97
C HIS A 379 2.70 -14.19 29.83
N LEU A 380 2.14 -13.57 28.78
CA LEU A 380 1.60 -14.23 27.60
C LEU A 380 2.53 -14.12 26.38
N GLN A 381 3.72 -13.54 26.52
CA GLN A 381 4.61 -13.24 25.40
C GLN A 381 4.85 -14.45 24.49
N ASP A 382 5.22 -15.61 25.06
CA ASP A 382 5.51 -16.81 24.26
C ASP A 382 4.25 -17.41 23.62
N SER A 383 3.13 -17.38 24.34
CA SER A 383 1.83 -17.84 23.84
C SER A 383 1.34 -16.98 22.67
N VAL A 384 1.45 -15.65 22.79
CA VAL A 384 1.09 -14.70 21.73
C VAL A 384 2.05 -14.82 20.55
N ALA A 385 3.35 -15.05 20.79
CA ALA A 385 4.32 -15.28 19.72
C ALA A 385 4.01 -16.55 18.91
N ALA A 386 3.66 -17.65 19.59
CA ALA A 386 3.26 -18.90 18.93
C ALA A 386 1.97 -18.72 18.12
N MET A 387 0.97 -18.05 18.70
CA MET A 387 -0.30 -17.73 18.02
C MET A 387 -0.06 -16.83 16.80
N ALA A 388 0.72 -15.76 16.95
CA ALA A 388 1.02 -14.80 15.87
C ALA A 388 1.71 -15.50 14.69
N ARG A 389 2.65 -16.41 14.99
CA ARG A 389 3.33 -17.22 13.98
C ARG A 389 2.36 -18.10 13.21
N GLN A 390 1.48 -18.82 13.91
CA GLN A 390 0.49 -19.70 13.29
C GLN A 390 -0.52 -18.91 12.45
N TYR A 391 -0.95 -17.74 12.92
CA TYR A 391 -1.86 -16.88 12.19
C TYR A 391 -1.24 -16.37 10.88
N VAL A 392 0.00 -15.88 10.93
CA VAL A 392 0.71 -15.42 9.71
C VAL A 392 0.94 -16.58 8.74
N ARG A 393 1.23 -17.80 9.21
CA ARG A 393 1.30 -19.00 8.34
C ARG A 393 -0.04 -19.29 7.65
N SER A 394 -1.14 -19.18 8.38
CA SER A 394 -2.48 -19.34 7.82
C SER A 394 -2.74 -18.31 6.72
N ILE A 395 -2.44 -17.04 6.97
CA ILE A 395 -2.57 -15.96 5.97
C ILE A 395 -1.68 -16.22 4.76
N VAL A 396 -0.41 -16.60 4.96
CA VAL A 396 0.52 -16.95 3.87
C VAL A 396 -0.11 -18.03 2.99
N SER A 397 -0.68 -19.08 3.58
CA SER A 397 -1.34 -20.16 2.83
C SER A 397 -2.59 -19.67 2.06
N ALA A 398 -3.40 -18.79 2.66
CA ALA A 398 -4.58 -18.22 2.02
C ALA A 398 -4.20 -17.33 0.83
N VAL A 399 -3.24 -16.43 1.04
CA VAL A 399 -2.75 -15.52 0.00
C VAL A 399 -2.08 -16.29 -1.15
N GLN A 400 -1.36 -17.38 -0.86
CA GLN A 400 -0.80 -18.26 -1.89
C GLN A 400 -1.91 -18.90 -2.75
N ARG A 401 -2.97 -19.43 -2.13
CA ARG A 401 -4.12 -19.99 -2.88
C ARG A 401 -4.78 -18.95 -3.77
N VAL A 402 -5.02 -17.75 -3.24
CA VAL A 402 -5.59 -16.63 -4.00
C VAL A 402 -4.67 -16.23 -5.15
N SER A 403 -3.36 -16.11 -4.89
CA SER A 403 -2.35 -15.76 -5.88
C SER A 403 -2.35 -16.71 -7.07
N ILE A 404 -2.51 -18.01 -6.83
CA ILE A 404 -2.63 -19.03 -7.89
C ILE A 404 -3.92 -18.83 -8.70
N ALA A 405 -5.03 -18.50 -8.03
CA ALA A 405 -6.32 -18.31 -8.68
C ALA A 405 -6.40 -17.03 -9.55
N ILE A 406 -5.69 -15.96 -9.15
CA ILE A 406 -5.67 -14.67 -9.88
C ILE A 406 -4.52 -14.57 -10.89
N SER A 407 -3.62 -15.55 -10.94
CA SER A 407 -2.54 -15.57 -11.93
C SER A 407 -3.14 -15.80 -13.33
N PRO A 408 -2.76 -15.01 -14.35
CA PRO A 408 -3.20 -15.25 -15.71
C PRO A 408 -2.61 -16.60 -16.16
N SER A 409 -3.46 -17.60 -16.27
CA SER A 409 -3.06 -18.94 -16.72
C SER A 409 -2.31 -18.87 -18.07
N GLN A 410 -1.17 -19.57 -18.20
CA GLN A 410 -0.38 -19.75 -19.43
C GLN A 410 -1.13 -20.53 -20.54
N SER A 411 -2.46 -20.61 -20.48
CA SER A 411 -3.26 -21.21 -21.53
C SER A 411 -3.45 -20.17 -22.63
N GLY A 412 -2.51 -20.18 -23.58
CA GLY A 412 -2.63 -19.47 -24.84
C GLY A 412 -4.01 -19.71 -25.48
N LEU A 413 -4.48 -18.67 -26.17
CA LEU A 413 -5.75 -18.56 -26.88
C LEU A 413 -6.96 -18.41 -25.94
N ASN A 414 -7.45 -17.16 -25.82
CA ASN A 414 -8.75 -16.71 -25.25
C ASN A 414 -8.77 -16.08 -23.84
N ALA A 415 -7.66 -15.53 -23.33
CA ALA A 415 -7.60 -14.90 -22.00
C ALA A 415 -8.19 -13.47 -21.89
N GLY A 416 -8.60 -12.84 -23.00
CA GLY A 416 -9.37 -11.58 -22.95
C GLY A 416 -10.83 -11.76 -22.52
N GLN A 417 -11.29 -13.01 -22.30
CA GLN A 417 -12.72 -13.34 -22.16
C GLN A 417 -13.16 -13.77 -20.75
N ARG A 418 -12.26 -13.96 -19.78
CA ARG A 418 -12.67 -14.38 -18.41
C ARG A 418 -12.85 -13.25 -17.40
N ILE A 419 -12.26 -12.07 -17.61
CA ILE A 419 -12.37 -10.95 -16.66
C ILE A 419 -13.76 -10.27 -16.70
N LEU A 420 -14.53 -10.47 -17.78
CA LEU A 420 -15.88 -9.90 -17.92
C LEU A 420 -17.00 -10.80 -17.37
N SER A 421 -16.70 -12.04 -16.96
CA SER A 421 -17.72 -13.03 -16.55
C SER A 421 -18.09 -12.96 -15.04
N GLY A 422 -17.46 -12.06 -14.28
CA GLY A 422 -17.56 -12.03 -12.81
C GLY A 422 -18.51 -11.00 -12.19
N LEU A 423 -18.95 -9.96 -12.91
CA LEU A 423 -19.88 -8.96 -12.36
C LEU A 423 -21.27 -9.09 -12.99
N PRO A 424 -22.28 -9.66 -12.31
CA PRO A 424 -23.67 -9.65 -12.78
C PRO A 424 -24.23 -8.22 -12.96
N GLU A 425 -23.59 -7.24 -12.33
CA GLU A 425 -23.93 -5.81 -12.44
C GLU A 425 -23.56 -5.22 -13.80
N ALA A 426 -22.45 -5.62 -14.42
CA ALA A 426 -22.00 -5.06 -15.70
C ALA A 426 -22.95 -5.44 -16.85
N ALA A 427 -23.42 -6.70 -16.87
CA ALA A 427 -24.44 -7.16 -17.80
C ALA A 427 -25.79 -6.46 -17.56
N THR A 428 -26.11 -6.14 -16.31
CA THR A 428 -27.34 -5.41 -15.96
C THR A 428 -27.27 -3.95 -16.41
N LEU A 429 -26.12 -3.29 -16.21
CA LEU A 429 -25.87 -1.93 -16.66
C LEU A 429 -25.93 -1.81 -18.19
N ALA A 430 -25.30 -2.73 -18.92
CA ALA A 430 -25.37 -2.74 -20.38
C ALA A 430 -26.82 -2.89 -20.89
N ARG A 431 -27.63 -3.71 -20.21
CA ARG A 431 -29.07 -3.83 -20.52
C ARG A 431 -29.83 -2.52 -20.24
N TRP A 432 -29.53 -1.85 -19.12
CA TRP A 432 -30.16 -0.58 -18.75
C TRP A 432 -29.79 0.55 -19.73
N ILE A 433 -28.56 0.60 -20.21
CA ILE A 433 -28.12 1.59 -21.21
C ILE A 433 -28.92 1.40 -22.51
N CYS A 434 -29.00 0.17 -23.02
CA CYS A 434 -29.79 -0.14 -24.23
C CYS A 434 -31.28 0.21 -24.05
N GLN A 435 -31.87 -0.15 -22.90
CA GLN A 435 -33.27 0.16 -22.60
C GLN A 435 -33.52 1.67 -22.47
N SER A 436 -32.62 2.40 -21.82
CA SER A 436 -32.71 3.84 -21.62
C SER A 436 -32.65 4.60 -22.95
N TYR A 437 -31.75 4.21 -23.86
CA TYR A 437 -31.69 4.80 -25.21
C TYR A 437 -32.95 4.51 -26.04
N HIS A 438 -33.46 3.29 -25.98
CA HIS A 438 -34.72 2.96 -26.66
C HIS A 438 -35.88 3.77 -26.08
N TYR A 439 -35.98 3.87 -24.75
CA TYR A 439 -37.09 4.54 -24.07
C TYR A 439 -37.06 6.07 -24.22
N HIS A 440 -35.89 6.70 -24.09
CA HIS A 440 -35.75 8.16 -24.06
C HIS A 440 -35.41 8.79 -25.41
N LEU A 441 -34.70 8.07 -26.29
CA LEU A 441 -34.26 8.58 -27.58
C LEU A 441 -34.91 7.87 -28.77
N GLY A 442 -35.67 6.79 -28.53
CA GLY A 442 -36.27 5.97 -29.59
C GLY A 442 -35.23 5.25 -30.46
N VAL A 443 -33.97 5.19 -30.01
CA VAL A 443 -32.85 4.60 -30.74
C VAL A 443 -32.57 3.21 -30.19
N GLU A 444 -32.67 2.19 -31.03
CA GLU A 444 -32.17 0.85 -30.71
C GLU A 444 -30.65 0.81 -30.92
N LEU A 445 -29.89 0.92 -29.83
CA LEU A 445 -28.43 0.81 -29.88
C LEU A 445 -27.99 -0.54 -30.46
N LEU A 446 -28.64 -1.64 -30.07
CA LEU A 446 -28.32 -3.00 -30.51
C LEU A 446 -29.57 -3.72 -31.02
N THR A 447 -29.55 -4.16 -32.28
CA THR A 447 -30.64 -4.91 -32.92
C THR A 447 -30.56 -6.40 -32.57
N GLN A 448 -30.95 -6.81 -31.35
CA GLN A 448 -31.33 -8.19 -31.00
C GLN A 448 -31.77 -8.28 -29.52
N SER A 449 -33.02 -8.67 -29.28
CA SER A 449 -33.67 -8.58 -27.98
C SER A 449 -33.60 -9.83 -27.10
N ASP A 450 -32.78 -10.84 -27.42
CA ASP A 450 -32.76 -12.10 -26.65
C ASP A 450 -31.39 -12.79 -26.60
N VAL A 451 -30.36 -12.04 -26.25
CA VAL A 451 -28.98 -12.54 -26.14
C VAL A 451 -28.51 -12.48 -24.69
N ALA A 452 -27.84 -13.54 -24.22
CA ALA A 452 -27.27 -13.66 -22.89
C ALA A 452 -26.47 -12.39 -22.49
N GLY A 453 -26.57 -11.99 -21.21
CA GLY A 453 -26.07 -10.68 -20.73
C GLY A 453 -24.60 -10.40 -21.02
N GLU A 454 -23.75 -11.43 -21.09
CA GLU A 454 -22.34 -11.28 -21.47
C GLU A 454 -22.13 -10.91 -22.94
N ALA A 455 -22.93 -11.45 -23.84
CA ALA A 455 -22.82 -11.14 -25.26
C ALA A 455 -23.36 -9.74 -25.58
N LEU A 456 -24.36 -9.26 -24.81
CA LEU A 456 -24.84 -7.89 -24.89
C LEU A 456 -23.77 -6.88 -24.42
N LEU A 457 -23.07 -7.17 -23.32
CA LEU A 457 -21.94 -6.36 -22.85
C LEU A 457 -20.82 -6.32 -23.89
N LYS A 458 -20.50 -7.46 -24.52
CA LYS A 458 -19.48 -7.53 -25.58
C LYS A 458 -19.84 -6.67 -26.79
N MET A 459 -21.10 -6.68 -27.21
CA MET A 459 -21.58 -5.87 -28.33
C MET A 459 -21.52 -4.37 -28.01
N LEU A 460 -21.90 -3.99 -26.79
CA LEU A 460 -21.84 -2.59 -26.34
C LEU A 460 -20.40 -2.07 -26.22
N TRP A 461 -19.47 -2.93 -25.78
CA TRP A 461 -18.05 -2.57 -25.66
C TRP A 461 -17.36 -2.32 -27.01
N HIS A 462 -17.81 -3.02 -28.07
CA HIS A 462 -17.28 -2.87 -29.43
C HIS A 462 -18.19 -1.99 -30.30
N TYR A 463 -19.07 -1.20 -29.69
CA TYR A 463 -19.93 -0.27 -30.41
C TYR A 463 -19.08 0.79 -31.09
N GLN A 464 -19.35 1.08 -32.36
CA GLN A 464 -18.48 1.94 -33.17
C GLN A 464 -18.56 3.41 -32.76
N ASP A 465 -19.68 3.82 -32.18
CA ASP A 465 -19.95 5.21 -31.79
C ASP A 465 -19.82 5.41 -30.28
N ALA A 466 -19.49 6.64 -29.88
CA ALA A 466 -19.45 7.01 -28.47
C ALA A 466 -20.86 7.03 -27.86
N ILE A 467 -21.04 6.33 -26.74
CA ILE A 467 -22.31 6.27 -26.01
C ILE A 467 -22.31 7.31 -24.88
N LEU A 468 -23.23 8.27 -24.94
CA LEU A 468 -23.40 9.28 -23.89
C LEU A 468 -24.31 8.74 -22.77
N CYS A 469 -23.80 8.61 -21.55
CA CYS A 469 -24.60 8.24 -20.39
C CYS A 469 -24.75 9.44 -19.45
N CYS A 470 -25.97 9.91 -19.25
CA CYS A 470 -26.27 11.02 -18.34
C CYS A 470 -27.12 10.50 -17.18
N SER A 471 -26.63 10.65 -15.95
CA SER A 471 -27.46 10.52 -14.76
C SER A 471 -27.90 11.92 -14.31
N PHE A 472 -29.19 12.19 -14.35
CA PHE A 472 -29.74 13.34 -13.65
C PHE A 472 -29.89 13.00 -12.16
N LYS A 473 -29.46 13.91 -11.30
CA LYS A 473 -29.59 13.79 -9.84
C LYS A 473 -30.81 14.57 -9.36
#